data_AF-J9GV79-F1
#
_entry.id   AF-J9GV79-F1
#
_cell.length_a   1.000
_cell.length_b   1.000
_cell.length_c   1.000
_cell.angle_alpha   90.00
_cell.angle_beta   90.00
_cell.angle_gamma   90.00
#
_symmetry.space_group_name_H-M   'P 1'
#
loop_
_entity.id
_entity.type
_entity.pdbx_description
1 polymer ?
#
loop_
_entity_poly.entity_id
_entity_poly.type
_entity_poly.pdbx_seq_one_letter_code
_entity_poly.pdbx_strand_id
1 'polypeptide(L)'
;MYFLLSQPLGAVYACSRWALLLFKSPWLGAFVLAGVYTLTARLLDYVTCLPRRWEGLGFLAAGGQLAWMLYKGINLYYKNEPSLFLLIAAIVLVVSGILAGGMWLIRRKRQTAVGSGVRPYGVLLACALPAVATWAAYHYNDNVMRTARFQLLTEAQDWNTIVEEAREAKQPSRAVAAYHAIALLQTDQLLEGIFELPYDYPKERLEEHDGSEEYGLFLTDCNLYAGLLNCAYRNAMDQMVMNGPRIYTLKRLALASLLNGEKELCQRYLTLLRQTPLEDDFVKRCETWLQHDDQLKADDNWQRVLSRYPQEDLFEQNYRSPAFLGYNVGLSSGSDATLVTSIAACLYSKDLQSFIVRAQIWAQKGKNFPLCMQEALAIMALKQPEILDAFPQIGRFVPEQIRSFMVDAKPYVNDRLALRRELRERWLGTYLYYYYTENNDPDQVEKPAENTQNAGVN
;
A
#
# COMPACT_ATOMS: atom_id res chain seq x y z
N MET A 1 2.07 8.14 24.84
CA MET A 1 2.10 7.05 25.86
C MET A 1 0.76 6.86 26.57
N TYR A 2 0.05 7.91 26.99
CA TYR A 2 -1.21 7.79 27.77
C TYR A 2 -2.24 6.79 27.18
N PHE A 3 -2.57 6.93 25.89
CA PHE A 3 -3.52 6.04 25.20
C PHE A 3 -3.15 4.55 25.28
N LEU A 4 -1.86 4.23 25.20
CA LEU A 4 -1.37 2.85 25.30
C LEU A 4 -1.42 2.36 26.75
N LEU A 5 -0.97 3.18 27.69
CA LEU A 5 -0.88 2.82 29.10
C LEU A 5 -2.26 2.70 29.77
N SER A 6 -3.29 3.34 29.22
CA SER A 6 -4.68 3.21 29.69
C SER A 6 -5.36 1.91 29.26
N GLN A 7 -4.77 1.14 28.33
CA GLN A 7 -5.33 -0.13 27.87
C GLN A 7 -4.99 -1.28 28.84
N PRO A 8 -5.80 -2.37 28.87
CA PRO A 8 -5.43 -3.58 29.59
C PRO A 8 -4.11 -4.13 29.04
N LEU A 9 -3.17 -4.45 29.93
CA LEU A 9 -1.78 -4.83 29.59
C LEU A 9 -0.95 -3.75 28.88
N GLY A 10 -1.38 -2.48 28.92
CA GLY A 10 -0.73 -1.36 28.23
C GLY A 10 0.76 -1.19 28.54
N ALA A 11 1.17 -1.42 29.80
CA ALA A 11 2.58 -1.40 30.19
C ALA A 11 3.39 -2.53 29.53
N VAL A 12 2.82 -3.73 29.41
CA VAL A 12 3.45 -4.87 28.73
C VAL A 12 3.61 -4.56 27.24
N TYR A 13 2.56 -4.02 26.61
CA TYR A 13 2.61 -3.58 25.22
C TYR A 13 3.61 -2.46 24.98
N ALA A 14 3.74 -1.52 25.91
CA ALA A 14 4.78 -0.50 25.84
C ALA A 14 6.17 -1.13 25.80
N CYS A 15 6.47 -2.07 26.71
CA CYS A 15 7.75 -2.77 26.73
C CYS A 15 8.00 -3.63 25.47
N SER A 16 7.00 -4.36 24.97
CA SER A 16 7.16 -5.18 23.77
C SER A 16 7.31 -4.34 22.49
N ARG A 17 6.69 -3.15 22.43
CA ARG A 17 6.92 -2.19 21.34
C ARG A 17 8.34 -1.64 21.31
N TRP A 18 8.99 -1.47 22.47
CA TRP A 18 10.43 -1.13 22.49
C TRP A 18 11.29 -2.24 21.90
N ALA A 19 10.93 -3.51 22.12
CA ALA A 19 11.63 -4.63 21.50
C ALA A 19 11.45 -4.66 19.96
N LEU A 20 10.36 -4.11 19.41
CA LEU A 20 10.20 -3.97 17.96
C LEU A 20 11.26 -3.07 17.33
N LEU A 21 11.89 -2.15 18.08
CA LEU A 21 12.94 -1.29 17.53
C LEU A 21 14.15 -2.09 17.03
N LEU A 22 14.36 -3.32 17.52
CA LEU A 22 15.37 -4.24 16.99
C LEU A 22 15.15 -4.54 15.51
N PHE A 23 13.91 -4.52 15.04
CA PHE A 23 13.52 -4.80 13.65
C PHE A 23 13.70 -3.60 12.71
N LYS A 24 14.14 -2.44 13.22
CA LYS A 24 14.65 -1.36 12.34
C LYS A 24 15.85 -1.84 11.53
N SER A 25 16.65 -2.77 12.10
CA SER A 25 17.59 -3.59 11.33
C SER A 25 16.99 -4.98 11.15
N PRO A 26 16.57 -5.36 9.91
CA PRO A 26 15.98 -6.67 9.66
C PRO A 26 16.89 -7.81 10.13
N TRP A 27 18.20 -7.66 9.98
CA TRP A 27 19.20 -8.64 10.41
C TRP A 27 19.27 -8.80 11.93
N LEU A 28 19.24 -7.69 12.67
CA LEU A 28 19.30 -7.72 14.14
C LEU A 28 18.03 -8.35 14.71
N GLY A 29 16.86 -7.90 14.25
CA GLY A 29 15.57 -8.45 14.65
C GLY A 29 15.46 -9.94 14.33
N ALA A 30 15.86 -10.35 13.12
CA ALA A 30 15.87 -11.75 12.71
C ALA A 30 16.85 -12.59 13.55
N PHE A 31 18.04 -12.08 13.85
CA PHE A 31 19.02 -12.78 14.68
C PHE A 31 18.50 -13.02 16.11
N VAL A 32 17.94 -11.99 16.74
CA VAL A 32 17.37 -12.11 18.08
C VAL A 32 16.21 -13.10 18.09
N LEU A 33 15.28 -13.00 17.14
CA LEU A 33 14.14 -13.91 17.04
C LEU A 33 14.58 -15.35 16.77
N ALA A 34 15.58 -15.56 15.90
CA ALA A 34 16.17 -16.87 15.66
C ALA A 34 16.80 -17.45 16.94
N GLY A 35 17.48 -16.63 17.75
CA GLY A 35 17.99 -17.02 19.06
C GLY A 35 16.87 -17.46 20.01
N VAL A 36 15.79 -16.68 20.09
CA VAL A 36 14.60 -17.01 20.91
C VAL A 36 13.97 -18.33 20.48
N TYR A 37 13.78 -18.55 19.17
CA TYR A 37 13.22 -19.80 18.65
C TYR A 37 14.15 -20.99 18.83
N THR A 38 15.45 -20.81 18.65
CA THR A 38 16.44 -21.88 18.86
C THR A 38 16.48 -22.31 20.32
N LEU A 39 16.49 -21.35 21.25
CA LEU A 39 16.48 -21.64 22.69
C LEU A 39 15.17 -22.31 23.12
N THR A 40 14.03 -21.81 22.64
CA THR A 40 12.71 -22.42 22.85
C THR A 40 12.70 -23.87 22.38
N ALA A 41 13.15 -24.13 21.15
CA ALA A 41 13.19 -25.49 20.60
C ALA A 41 14.06 -26.42 21.44
N ARG A 42 15.24 -25.97 21.88
CA ARG A 42 16.14 -26.75 22.74
C ARG A 42 15.52 -27.09 24.09
N LEU A 43 14.83 -26.14 24.72
CA LEU A 43 14.15 -26.35 25.99
C LEU A 43 12.99 -27.35 25.84
N LEU A 44 12.23 -27.25 24.74
CA LEU A 44 11.13 -28.19 24.46
C LEU A 44 11.64 -29.61 24.15
N ASP A 45 12.73 -29.76 23.40
CA ASP A 45 13.37 -31.05 23.17
C ASP A 45 13.83 -31.69 24.50
N TYR A 46 14.37 -30.86 25.41
CA TYR A 46 14.78 -31.30 26.75
C TYR A 46 13.58 -31.76 27.59
N VAL A 47 12.47 -31.00 27.58
CA VAL A 47 11.24 -31.33 28.32
C VAL A 47 10.59 -32.61 27.81
N THR A 48 10.50 -32.77 26.49
CA THR A 48 9.85 -33.92 25.84
C THR A 48 10.69 -35.19 25.89
N CYS A 49 11.98 -35.07 26.21
CA CYS A 49 12.87 -36.21 26.43
C CYS A 49 12.96 -37.14 25.22
N LEU A 50 12.87 -36.54 24.03
CA LEU A 50 12.83 -37.27 22.77
C LEU A 50 14.13 -38.07 22.57
N PRO A 51 14.04 -39.25 21.94
CA PRO A 51 15.23 -39.96 21.47
C PRO A 51 16.05 -39.03 20.57
N ARG A 52 17.39 -39.04 20.69
CA ARG A 52 18.29 -38.14 19.94
C ARG A 52 17.99 -38.04 18.42
N ARG A 53 17.45 -39.09 17.79
CA ARG A 53 17.06 -39.09 16.36
C ARG A 53 15.94 -38.11 16.00
N TRP A 54 15.17 -37.70 17.00
CA TRP A 54 14.06 -36.74 16.92
C TRP A 54 14.39 -35.40 17.59
N GLU A 55 15.65 -35.19 18.01
CA GLU A 55 16.13 -33.90 18.50
C GLU A 55 15.95 -32.85 17.39
N GLY A 56 15.27 -31.75 17.71
CA GLY A 56 14.82 -30.69 16.79
C GLY A 56 13.31 -30.66 16.51
N LEU A 57 12.50 -31.59 17.05
CA LEU A 57 11.04 -31.47 17.00
C LEU A 57 10.51 -30.25 17.78
N GLY A 58 11.27 -29.74 18.75
CA GLY A 58 10.97 -28.48 19.43
C GLY A 58 10.81 -27.28 18.49
N PHE A 59 11.38 -27.33 17.27
CA PHE A 59 11.18 -26.30 16.26
C PHE A 59 9.74 -26.25 15.71
N LEU A 60 8.90 -27.26 15.95
CA LEU A 60 7.48 -27.21 15.59
C LEU A 60 6.75 -26.05 16.29
N ALA A 61 7.13 -25.67 17.51
CA ALA A 61 6.56 -24.52 18.19
C ALA A 61 6.89 -23.20 17.46
N ALA A 62 8.16 -23.04 17.05
CA ALA A 62 8.59 -21.90 16.24
C ALA A 62 7.91 -21.90 14.86
N GLY A 63 7.81 -23.06 14.22
CA GLY A 63 7.10 -23.24 12.95
C GLY A 63 5.61 -22.89 13.05
N GLY A 64 4.94 -23.29 14.14
CA GLY A 64 3.55 -22.95 14.41
C GLY A 64 3.34 -21.44 14.59
N GLN A 65 4.26 -20.76 15.28
CA GLN A 65 4.20 -19.31 15.41
C GLN A 65 4.45 -18.61 14.07
N LEU A 66 5.43 -19.04 13.28
CA LEU A 66 5.68 -18.50 11.94
C LEU A 66 4.46 -18.71 11.02
N ALA A 67 3.84 -19.88 11.05
CA ALA A 67 2.61 -20.16 10.31
C ALA A 67 1.46 -19.24 10.74
N TRP A 68 1.31 -18.97 12.04
CA TRP A 68 0.32 -18.01 12.55
C TRP A 68 0.60 -16.58 12.07
N MET A 69 1.86 -16.14 12.07
CA MET A 69 2.26 -14.83 11.53
C MET A 69 1.93 -14.72 10.03
N LEU A 70 2.24 -15.76 9.25
CA LEU A 70 1.91 -15.83 7.83
C LEU A 70 0.40 -15.81 7.58
N TYR A 71 -0.36 -16.53 8.39
CA TYR A 71 -1.81 -16.53 8.32
C TYR A 71 -2.41 -15.15 8.63
N LYS A 72 -1.89 -14.46 9.66
CA LYS A 72 -2.34 -13.10 10.03
C LYS A 72 -2.00 -12.06 8.96
N GLY A 73 -0.85 -12.18 8.28
CA GLY A 73 -0.46 -11.30 7.18
C GLY A 73 -0.50 -9.83 7.59
N ILE A 74 -1.23 -9.01 6.83
CA ILE A 74 -1.37 -7.56 7.09
C ILE A 74 -2.02 -7.25 8.44
N ASN A 75 -2.89 -8.13 8.94
CA ASN A 75 -3.53 -7.97 10.25
C ASN A 75 -2.53 -8.07 11.41
N LEU A 76 -1.28 -8.48 11.17
CA LEU A 76 -0.28 -8.47 12.21
C LEU A 76 0.03 -7.05 12.70
N TYR A 77 -0.11 -6.05 11.83
CA TYR A 77 0.24 -4.66 12.12
C TYR A 77 -0.88 -3.66 11.78
N TYR A 78 -1.88 -4.06 11.00
CA TYR A 78 -3.05 -3.24 10.72
C TYR A 78 -4.12 -3.42 11.80
N LYS A 79 -4.52 -2.32 12.47
CA LYS A 79 -5.55 -2.26 13.54
C LYS A 79 -5.33 -3.24 14.73
N ASN A 80 -4.17 -3.87 14.80
CA ASN A 80 -3.79 -4.82 15.85
C ASN A 80 -2.51 -4.37 16.57
N GLU A 81 -2.23 -4.97 17.72
CA GLU A 81 -1.00 -4.69 18.48
C GLU A 81 0.22 -5.33 17.78
N PRO A 82 1.11 -4.55 17.12
CA PRO A 82 2.16 -5.09 16.26
C PRO A 82 3.22 -5.87 17.04
N SER A 83 3.33 -5.63 18.35
CA SER A 83 4.31 -6.29 19.21
C SER A 83 3.86 -7.67 19.71
N LEU A 84 2.63 -8.09 19.37
CA LEU A 84 2.03 -9.33 19.87
C LEU A 84 2.85 -10.58 19.51
N PHE A 85 3.42 -10.66 18.30
CA PHE A 85 4.23 -11.81 17.92
C PHE A 85 5.50 -11.96 18.77
N LEU A 86 6.13 -10.84 19.16
CA LEU A 86 7.27 -10.87 20.07
C LEU A 86 6.86 -11.30 21.47
N LEU A 87 5.72 -10.80 21.94
CA LEU A 87 5.19 -11.18 23.24
C LEU A 87 4.89 -12.69 23.29
N ILE A 88 4.24 -13.24 22.25
CA ILE A 88 3.98 -14.67 22.14
C ILE A 88 5.30 -15.46 22.14
N ALA A 89 6.30 -15.04 21.35
CA ALA A 89 7.61 -15.72 21.32
C ALA A 89 8.27 -15.72 22.71
N ALA A 90 8.23 -14.59 23.41
CA ALA A 90 8.78 -14.46 24.76
C ALA A 90 8.03 -15.32 25.79
N ILE A 91 6.69 -15.33 25.75
CA ILE A 91 5.86 -16.16 26.64
C ILE A 91 6.18 -17.65 26.41
N VAL A 92 6.22 -18.10 25.15
CA VAL A 92 6.53 -19.50 24.82
C VAL A 92 7.93 -19.88 25.30
N LEU A 93 8.91 -18.99 25.16
CA LEU A 93 10.26 -19.20 25.69
C LEU A 93 10.25 -19.35 27.22
N VAL A 94 9.58 -18.45 27.94
CA VAL A 94 9.51 -18.47 29.41
C VAL A 94 8.82 -19.73 29.91
N VAL A 95 7.67 -20.09 29.33
CA VAL A 95 6.93 -21.33 29.68
C VAL A 95 7.81 -22.55 29.43
N SER A 96 8.51 -22.61 28.30
CA SER A 96 9.43 -23.71 27.97
C SER A 96 10.58 -23.80 28.98
N GLY A 97 11.11 -22.66 29.44
CA GLY A 97 12.14 -22.59 30.47
C GLY A 97 11.67 -23.10 31.84
N ILE A 98 10.46 -22.73 32.26
CA ILE A 98 9.85 -23.21 33.51
C ILE A 98 9.66 -24.73 33.47
N LEU A 99 9.11 -25.25 32.36
CA LEU A 99 8.92 -26.69 32.16
C LEU A 99 10.27 -27.44 32.17
N ALA A 100 11.29 -26.90 31.50
CA ALA A 100 12.62 -27.48 31.48
C ALA A 100 13.26 -27.50 32.88
N GLY A 101 13.12 -26.42 33.65
CA GLY A 101 13.57 -26.34 35.04
C GLY A 101 12.90 -27.38 35.94
N GLY A 102 11.58 -27.53 35.83
CA GLY A 102 10.82 -28.57 36.53
C GLY A 102 11.27 -29.99 36.16
N MET A 103 11.44 -30.25 34.87
CA MET A 103 11.95 -31.54 34.38
C MET A 103 13.38 -31.83 34.82
N TRP A 104 14.23 -30.81 34.90
CA TRP A 104 15.58 -30.93 35.43
C TRP A 104 15.59 -31.32 36.91
N LEU A 105 14.73 -30.71 37.74
CA LEU A 105 14.60 -31.09 39.16
C LEU A 105 14.18 -32.56 39.32
N ILE A 106 13.25 -33.04 38.48
CA ILE A 106 12.78 -34.44 38.49
C ILE A 106 13.90 -35.39 38.03
N ARG A 107 14.71 -35.00 37.05
CA ARG A 107 15.67 -35.88 36.38
C ARG A 107 17.12 -35.77 36.85
N ARG A 108 17.43 -34.85 37.77
CA ARG A 108 18.75 -34.67 38.40
C ARG A 108 19.46 -35.97 38.81
N LYS A 109 18.72 -37.04 39.11
CA LYS A 109 19.25 -38.34 39.55
C LYS A 109 19.27 -39.46 38.49
N ARG A 110 18.82 -39.21 37.26
CA ARG A 110 18.82 -40.22 36.18
C ARG A 110 20.01 -40.01 35.24
N GLN A 111 20.95 -40.95 35.21
CA GLN A 111 21.99 -41.01 34.18
C GLN A 111 21.37 -41.55 32.88
N THR A 112 21.42 -40.77 31.81
CA THR A 112 21.02 -41.20 30.47
C THR A 112 22.23 -41.71 29.70
N ALA A 113 22.16 -42.97 29.26
CA ALA A 113 23.18 -43.57 28.40
C ALA A 113 23.21 -42.86 27.02
N VAL A 114 24.40 -42.43 26.63
CA VAL A 114 24.66 -41.68 25.39
C VAL A 114 24.79 -42.68 24.24
N GLY A 115 23.69 -42.95 23.53
CA GLY A 115 23.71 -43.79 22.33
C GLY A 115 24.57 -43.17 21.22
N SER A 116 25.48 -43.97 20.67
CA SER A 116 26.37 -43.63 19.56
C SER A 116 25.67 -43.78 18.20
N GLY A 117 25.83 -42.77 17.33
CA GLY A 117 25.37 -42.81 15.95
C GLY A 117 23.92 -42.37 15.77
N VAL A 118 23.70 -41.05 15.70
CA VAL A 118 22.37 -40.49 15.49
C VAL A 118 22.41 -39.50 14.35
N ARG A 119 21.54 -39.71 13.35
CA ARG A 119 21.28 -38.74 12.28
C ARG A 119 20.28 -37.71 12.80
N PRO A 120 20.64 -36.42 12.93
CA PRO A 120 19.78 -35.43 13.57
C PRO A 120 18.78 -34.87 12.57
N TYR A 121 17.73 -35.64 12.27
CA TYR A 121 16.69 -35.23 11.31
C TYR A 121 16.01 -33.90 11.70
N GLY A 122 16.00 -33.52 12.98
CA GLY A 122 15.44 -32.22 13.39
C GLY A 122 16.32 -31.00 13.05
N VAL A 123 17.58 -31.17 12.67
CA VAL A 123 18.36 -30.08 12.05
C VAL A 123 17.81 -29.74 10.66
N LEU A 124 17.31 -30.75 9.91
CA LEU A 124 16.65 -30.51 8.64
C LEU A 124 15.35 -29.70 8.83
N LEU A 125 14.60 -29.95 9.91
CA LEU A 125 13.42 -29.14 10.28
C LEU A 125 13.80 -27.67 10.55
N ALA A 126 14.91 -27.42 11.25
CA ALA A 126 15.40 -26.07 11.53
C ALA A 126 15.76 -25.29 10.26
N CYS A 127 16.23 -25.95 9.20
CA CYS A 127 16.50 -25.33 7.91
C CYS A 127 15.26 -25.25 7.00
N ALA A 128 14.41 -26.29 7.01
CA ALA A 128 13.25 -26.37 6.14
C ALA A 128 12.12 -25.41 6.55
N LEU A 129 11.88 -25.24 7.86
CA LEU A 129 10.79 -24.39 8.34
C LEU A 129 10.94 -22.91 7.92
N PRO A 130 12.11 -22.26 8.09
CA PRO A 130 12.32 -20.91 7.57
C PRO A 130 12.19 -20.86 6.04
N ALA A 131 12.76 -21.82 5.31
CA ALA A 131 12.69 -21.84 3.85
C ALA A 131 11.23 -21.94 3.34
N VAL A 132 10.43 -22.83 3.93
CA VAL A 132 9.00 -22.98 3.63
C VAL A 132 8.22 -21.73 4.03
N ALA A 133 8.53 -21.15 5.20
CA ALA A 133 7.86 -19.93 5.66
C ALA A 133 8.17 -18.73 4.76
N THR A 134 9.43 -18.57 4.33
CA THR A 134 9.85 -17.53 3.37
C THR A 134 9.17 -17.74 2.03
N TRP A 135 9.16 -18.96 1.50
CA TRP A 135 8.45 -19.29 0.26
C TRP A 135 6.95 -18.97 0.37
N ALA A 136 6.31 -19.37 1.47
CA ALA A 136 4.90 -19.09 1.73
C ALA A 136 4.62 -17.59 1.88
N ALA A 137 5.52 -16.83 2.49
CA ALA A 137 5.41 -15.36 2.59
C ALA A 137 5.40 -14.71 1.21
N TYR A 138 6.38 -15.03 0.36
CA TYR A 138 6.47 -14.50 -1.00
C TYR A 138 5.37 -15.01 -1.93
N HIS A 139 4.76 -16.15 -1.64
CA HIS A 139 3.69 -16.69 -2.49
C HIS A 139 2.31 -16.18 -2.09
N TYR A 140 2.00 -16.11 -0.79
CA TYR A 140 0.66 -15.78 -0.29
C TYR A 140 0.50 -14.36 0.23
N ASN A 141 1.59 -13.68 0.58
CA ASN A 141 1.59 -12.36 1.22
C ASN A 141 2.43 -11.33 0.45
N ASP A 142 2.70 -11.57 -0.84
CA ASP A 142 3.50 -10.65 -1.68
C ASP A 142 2.95 -9.22 -1.66
N ASN A 143 1.65 -9.04 -1.89
CA ASN A 143 0.99 -7.72 -1.85
C ASN A 143 1.09 -7.03 -0.48
N VAL A 144 1.01 -7.80 0.60
CA VAL A 144 1.16 -7.29 1.98
C VAL A 144 2.57 -6.76 2.19
N MET A 145 3.57 -7.55 1.81
CA MET A 145 4.98 -7.17 1.92
C MET A 145 5.30 -5.94 1.06
N ARG A 146 4.80 -5.91 -0.19
CA ARG A 146 4.96 -4.75 -1.09
C ARG A 146 4.29 -3.51 -0.52
N THR A 147 3.06 -3.60 -0.02
CA THR A 147 2.36 -2.45 0.57
C THR A 147 3.14 -1.84 1.75
N ALA A 148 3.61 -2.67 2.69
CA ALA A 148 4.42 -2.20 3.81
C ALA A 148 5.76 -1.58 3.34
N ARG A 149 6.38 -2.20 2.33
CA ARG A 149 7.62 -1.69 1.74
C ARG A 149 7.40 -0.37 1.01
N PHE A 150 6.31 -0.22 0.27
CA PHE A 150 5.98 1.00 -0.47
C PHE A 150 5.69 2.18 0.45
N GLN A 151 5.10 1.95 1.63
CA GLN A 151 4.99 2.98 2.67
C GLN A 151 6.36 3.51 3.11
N LEU A 152 7.35 2.61 3.29
CA LEU A 152 8.71 2.99 3.67
C LEU A 152 9.45 3.68 2.52
N LEU A 153 9.33 3.18 1.29
CA LEU A 153 9.90 3.82 0.10
C LEU A 153 9.28 5.20 -0.16
N THR A 154 7.99 5.37 0.13
CA THR A 154 7.29 6.66 0.08
C THR A 154 7.84 7.64 1.11
N GLU A 155 8.17 7.19 2.33
CA GLU A 155 8.87 8.03 3.32
C GLU A 155 10.30 8.39 2.90
N ALA A 156 10.97 7.50 2.17
CA ALA A 156 12.29 7.72 1.59
C ALA A 156 12.27 8.47 0.25
N GLN A 157 11.07 8.73 -0.32
CA GLN A 157 10.85 9.34 -1.63
C GLN A 157 11.54 8.58 -2.78
N ASP A 158 11.66 7.26 -2.65
CA ASP A 158 12.23 6.38 -3.68
C ASP A 158 11.14 5.86 -4.62
N TRP A 159 10.69 6.75 -5.52
CA TRP A 159 9.58 6.50 -6.44
C TRP A 159 9.91 5.46 -7.51
N ASN A 160 11.14 5.46 -8.03
CA ASN A 160 11.54 4.56 -9.11
C ASN A 160 11.49 3.10 -8.65
N THR A 161 11.97 2.80 -7.44
CA THR A 161 11.89 1.45 -6.87
C THR A 161 10.43 0.99 -6.70
N ILE A 162 9.51 1.91 -6.34
CA ILE A 162 8.07 1.58 -6.26
C ILE A 162 7.53 1.21 -7.65
N VAL A 163 7.90 1.96 -8.70
CA VAL A 163 7.46 1.67 -10.07
C VAL A 163 7.96 0.30 -10.54
N GLU A 164 9.24 0.01 -10.35
CA GLU A 164 9.85 -1.27 -10.73
C GLU A 164 9.21 -2.45 -9.99
N GLU A 165 9.12 -2.37 -8.66
CA GLU A 165 8.56 -3.45 -7.85
C GLU A 165 7.05 -3.63 -8.03
N ALA A 166 6.30 -2.58 -8.40
CA ALA A 166 4.87 -2.71 -8.67
C ALA A 166 4.61 -3.49 -9.97
N ARG A 167 5.44 -3.28 -11.00
CA ARG A 167 5.36 -3.99 -12.30
C ARG A 167 5.68 -5.48 -12.18
N GLU A 168 6.49 -5.87 -11.20
CA GLU A 168 6.81 -7.28 -10.92
C GLU A 168 5.68 -8.04 -10.21
N ALA A 169 4.68 -7.33 -9.66
CA ALA A 169 3.58 -7.95 -8.94
C ALA A 169 2.67 -8.75 -9.91
N LYS A 170 2.53 -10.06 -9.67
CA LYS A 170 1.73 -10.96 -10.52
C LYS A 170 0.24 -10.58 -10.54
N GLN A 171 -0.26 -10.22 -9.37
CA GLN A 171 -1.65 -9.81 -9.16
C GLN A 171 -1.67 -8.71 -8.08
N PRO A 172 -1.40 -7.45 -8.46
CA PRO A 172 -1.31 -6.34 -7.50
C PRO A 172 -2.65 -6.14 -6.79
N SER A 173 -2.60 -5.76 -5.52
CA SER A 173 -3.78 -5.28 -4.79
C SER A 173 -4.03 -3.78 -5.01
N ARG A 174 -5.16 -3.27 -4.50
CA ARG A 174 -5.49 -1.85 -4.63
C ARG A 174 -4.41 -0.97 -4.03
N ALA A 175 -3.87 -1.36 -2.88
CA ALA A 175 -2.80 -0.63 -2.22
C ALA A 175 -1.52 -0.58 -3.07
N VAL A 176 -1.12 -1.70 -3.68
CA VAL A 176 0.03 -1.76 -4.60
C VAL A 176 -0.20 -0.84 -5.80
N ALA A 177 -1.37 -0.88 -6.43
CA ALA A 177 -1.69 -0.01 -7.55
C ALA A 177 -1.80 1.47 -7.17
N ALA A 178 -2.27 1.78 -5.96
CA ALA A 178 -2.32 3.13 -5.44
C ALA A 178 -0.93 3.73 -5.24
N TYR A 179 -0.01 2.99 -4.63
CA TYR A 179 1.39 3.43 -4.50
C TYR A 179 2.11 3.50 -5.84
N HIS A 180 1.81 2.60 -6.79
CA HIS A 180 2.28 2.70 -8.17
C HIS A 180 1.84 4.02 -8.82
N ALA A 181 0.56 4.37 -8.70
CA ALA A 181 0.01 5.61 -9.22
C ALA A 181 0.64 6.86 -8.58
N ILE A 182 0.88 6.85 -7.26
CA ILE A 182 1.62 7.91 -6.57
C ILE A 182 3.02 8.03 -7.17
N ALA A 183 3.74 6.92 -7.32
CA ALA A 183 5.10 6.93 -7.83
C ALA A 183 5.16 7.46 -9.27
N LEU A 184 4.29 6.98 -10.16
CA LEU A 184 4.17 7.51 -11.52
C LEU A 184 3.85 9.01 -11.54
N LEU A 185 2.99 9.49 -10.64
CA LEU A 185 2.71 10.92 -10.52
C LEU A 185 3.93 11.71 -10.04
N GLN A 186 4.73 11.15 -9.13
CA GLN A 186 5.95 11.78 -8.65
C GLN A 186 7.12 11.66 -9.64
N THR A 187 7.02 10.85 -10.69
CA THR A 187 8.04 10.71 -11.74
C THR A 187 7.59 11.22 -13.12
N ASP A 188 6.46 11.96 -13.17
CA ASP A 188 5.85 12.50 -14.40
C ASP A 188 5.53 11.44 -15.46
N GLN A 189 5.16 10.23 -15.04
CA GLN A 189 4.85 9.08 -15.88
C GLN A 189 3.39 8.59 -15.70
N LEU A 190 2.53 9.41 -15.09
CA LEU A 190 1.17 8.98 -14.75
C LEU A 190 0.36 8.57 -15.98
N LEU A 191 0.38 9.36 -17.06
CA LEU A 191 -0.42 9.07 -18.25
C LEU A 191 0.21 7.97 -19.11
N GLU A 192 1.49 7.69 -18.91
CA GLU A 192 2.23 6.64 -19.59
C GLU A 192 1.99 5.28 -18.93
N GLY A 193 1.99 5.23 -17.60
CA GLY A 193 2.07 3.98 -16.83
C GLY A 193 0.80 3.55 -16.09
N ILE A 194 -0.23 4.40 -16.01
CA ILE A 194 -1.44 4.10 -15.21
C ILE A 194 -2.08 2.75 -15.57
N PHE A 195 -2.14 2.38 -16.85
CA PHE A 195 -2.81 1.14 -17.31
C PHE A 195 -1.89 -0.08 -17.43
N GLU A 196 -0.64 0.00 -16.95
CA GLU A 196 0.32 -1.12 -16.99
C GLU A 196 -0.05 -2.27 -16.03
N LEU A 197 -0.70 -1.95 -14.91
CA LEU A 197 -1.14 -2.93 -13.93
C LEU A 197 -2.57 -3.40 -14.23
N PRO A 198 -2.89 -4.69 -14.01
CA PRO A 198 -4.25 -5.17 -14.13
C PRO A 198 -5.11 -4.63 -12.97
N TYR A 199 -6.29 -4.13 -13.31
CA TYR A 199 -7.27 -3.59 -12.35
C TYR A 199 -8.22 -4.68 -11.80
N ASP A 200 -7.68 -5.89 -11.63
CA ASP A 200 -8.36 -7.04 -11.03
C ASP A 200 -7.75 -7.34 -9.66
N TYR A 201 -8.22 -6.57 -8.68
CA TYR A 201 -7.64 -6.57 -7.35
C TYR A 201 -8.12 -7.76 -6.52
N PRO A 202 -7.21 -8.61 -6.02
CA PRO A 202 -7.59 -9.65 -5.08
C PRO A 202 -8.07 -9.00 -3.78
N LYS A 203 -9.10 -9.57 -3.16
CA LYS A 203 -9.55 -9.11 -1.84
C LYS A 203 -8.43 -9.33 -0.83
N GLU A 204 -7.91 -8.24 -0.26
CA GLU A 204 -6.94 -8.32 0.82
C GLU A 204 -7.57 -9.00 2.04
N ARG A 205 -6.81 -9.88 2.68
CA ARG A 205 -7.26 -10.61 3.89
C ARG A 205 -7.15 -9.68 5.09
N LEU A 206 -8.07 -8.75 5.22
CA LEU A 206 -8.19 -7.83 6.35
C LEU A 206 -9.28 -8.30 7.31
N GLU A 207 -9.05 -8.16 8.62
CA GLU A 207 -10.08 -8.33 9.63
C GLU A 207 -11.06 -7.15 9.52
N GLU A 208 -12.28 -7.46 9.06
CA GLU A 208 -13.35 -6.47 8.94
C GLU A 208 -13.81 -6.03 10.34
N HIS A 209 -13.67 -4.75 10.61
CA HIS A 209 -14.14 -4.09 11.83
C HIS A 209 -15.18 -3.01 11.49
N ASP A 210 -15.00 -2.29 10.38
CA ASP A 210 -15.81 -1.13 9.95
C ASP A 210 -16.15 -1.14 8.43
N GLY A 211 -15.75 -2.16 7.66
CA GLY A 211 -16.13 -2.38 6.25
C GLY A 211 -15.40 -1.53 5.20
N SER A 212 -14.41 -0.72 5.59
CA SER A 212 -13.61 0.16 4.70
C SER A 212 -12.09 -0.02 4.87
N GLU A 213 -11.65 -1.18 5.36
CA GLU A 213 -10.30 -1.38 5.89
C GLU A 213 -9.18 -1.16 4.87
N GLU A 214 -9.40 -1.56 3.62
CA GLU A 214 -8.37 -1.52 2.57
C GLU A 214 -7.97 -0.08 2.21
N TYR A 215 -8.93 0.85 2.18
CA TYR A 215 -8.67 2.27 1.88
C TYR A 215 -7.83 2.96 2.95
N GLY A 216 -7.91 2.50 4.20
CA GLY A 216 -7.07 3.00 5.29
C GLY A 216 -5.57 2.80 5.07
N LEU A 217 -5.17 1.94 4.14
CA LEU A 217 -3.76 1.64 3.87
C LEU A 217 -3.05 2.69 3.02
N PHE A 218 -3.76 3.37 2.10
CA PHE A 218 -3.14 4.21 1.08
C PHE A 218 -3.81 5.57 0.87
N LEU A 219 -5.08 5.75 1.26
CA LEU A 219 -5.87 6.94 0.89
C LEU A 219 -5.28 8.26 1.42
N THR A 220 -4.67 8.22 2.61
CA THR A 220 -3.96 9.40 3.17
C THR A 220 -2.79 9.81 2.27
N ASP A 221 -2.02 8.84 1.79
CA ASP A 221 -0.84 9.10 0.94
C ASP A 221 -1.28 9.52 -0.46
N CYS A 222 -2.28 8.86 -1.04
CA CYS A 222 -2.87 9.27 -2.31
C CYS A 222 -3.28 10.75 -2.27
N ASN A 223 -4.01 11.16 -1.24
CA ASN A 223 -4.46 12.54 -1.11
C ASN A 223 -3.29 13.50 -0.89
N LEU A 224 -2.33 13.13 -0.04
CA LEU A 224 -1.18 13.98 0.24
C LEU A 224 -0.39 14.25 -1.05
N TYR A 225 -0.04 13.20 -1.78
CA TYR A 225 0.82 13.32 -2.97
C TYR A 225 0.08 13.83 -4.22
N ALA A 226 -1.26 13.75 -4.23
CA ALA A 226 -2.10 14.42 -5.22
C ALA A 226 -2.27 15.93 -4.96
N GLY A 227 -1.73 16.49 -3.87
CA GLY A 227 -1.85 17.92 -3.52
C GLY A 227 -3.07 18.26 -2.66
N LEU A 228 -3.78 17.25 -2.15
CA LEU A 228 -5.09 17.38 -1.51
C LEU A 228 -4.93 17.44 0.00
N LEU A 229 -4.15 18.42 0.45
CA LEU A 229 -3.60 18.44 1.81
C LEU A 229 -4.69 18.37 2.88
N ASN A 230 -5.81 19.08 2.69
CA ASN A 230 -6.94 19.04 3.63
C ASN A 230 -7.62 17.66 3.68
N CYS A 231 -7.75 16.99 2.54
CA CYS A 231 -8.32 15.65 2.47
C CYS A 231 -7.37 14.61 3.10
N ALA A 232 -6.06 14.77 2.88
CA ALA A 232 -5.03 13.96 3.50
C ALA A 232 -5.02 14.13 5.02
N TYR A 233 -5.10 15.38 5.48
CA TYR A 233 -5.20 15.72 6.90
C TYR A 233 -6.44 15.08 7.53
N ARG A 234 -7.63 15.25 6.92
CA ARG A 234 -8.87 14.63 7.41
C ARG A 234 -8.72 13.11 7.50
N ASN A 235 -8.26 12.46 6.45
CA ASN A 235 -8.07 11.01 6.44
C ASN A 235 -7.10 10.54 7.54
N ALA A 236 -5.99 11.26 7.74
CA ALA A 236 -5.05 10.96 8.81
C ALA A 236 -5.70 11.16 10.19
N MET A 237 -6.47 12.22 10.37
CA MET A 237 -7.19 12.49 11.61
C MET A 237 -8.24 11.41 11.91
N ASP A 238 -9.05 11.03 10.92
CA ASP A 238 -10.04 9.95 11.03
C ASP A 238 -9.35 8.63 11.44
N GLN A 239 -8.23 8.28 10.80
CA GLN A 239 -7.45 7.09 11.14
C GLN A 239 -6.88 7.16 12.57
N MET A 240 -6.42 8.34 13.01
CA MET A 240 -5.91 8.54 14.38
C MET A 240 -7.02 8.43 15.42
N VAL A 241 -8.20 8.97 15.15
CA VAL A 241 -9.35 8.93 16.07
C VAL A 241 -9.90 7.51 16.17
N MET A 242 -10.09 6.84 15.04
CA MET A 242 -10.66 5.49 14.99
C MET A 242 -9.71 4.44 15.55
N ASN A 243 -8.41 4.55 15.24
CA ASN A 243 -7.46 3.48 15.54
C ASN A 243 -6.39 3.85 16.58
N GLY A 244 -6.45 5.06 17.13
CA GLY A 244 -5.45 5.60 18.02
C GLY A 244 -4.21 6.17 17.30
N PRO A 245 -3.35 6.89 18.05
CA PRO A 245 -2.17 7.54 17.49
C PRO A 245 -1.11 6.52 17.04
N ARG A 246 -0.66 6.69 15.79
CA ARG A 246 0.44 5.93 15.17
C ARG A 246 1.48 6.91 14.64
N ILE A 247 2.76 6.50 14.65
CA ILE A 247 3.87 7.32 14.14
C ILE A 247 3.61 7.75 12.70
N TYR A 248 3.23 6.79 11.85
CA TYR A 248 2.84 7.04 10.46
C TYR A 248 1.80 8.15 10.32
N THR A 249 0.68 8.05 11.05
CA THR A 249 -0.41 9.02 11.00
C THR A 249 0.03 10.40 11.50
N LEU A 250 0.83 10.46 12.58
CA LEU A 250 1.38 11.72 13.10
C LEU A 250 2.33 12.39 12.10
N LYS A 251 3.15 11.62 11.37
CA LYS A 251 4.01 12.15 10.30
C LYS A 251 3.17 12.77 9.18
N ARG A 252 2.08 12.11 8.77
CA ARG A 252 1.19 12.63 7.72
C ARG A 252 0.44 13.90 8.17
N LEU A 253 -0.02 13.95 9.41
CA LEU A 253 -0.60 15.18 9.99
C LEU A 253 0.42 16.32 10.03
N ALA A 254 1.65 16.04 10.46
CA ALA A 254 2.73 17.04 10.48
C ALA A 254 3.06 17.58 9.07
N LEU A 255 3.17 16.69 8.07
CA LEU A 255 3.44 17.06 6.68
C LEU A 255 2.28 17.85 6.06
N ALA A 256 1.04 17.41 6.25
CA ALA A 256 -0.13 18.13 5.71
C ALA A 256 -0.22 19.55 6.30
N SER A 257 -0.07 19.70 7.63
CA SER A 257 -0.05 21.02 8.28
C SER A 257 1.16 21.86 7.86
N LEU A 258 2.34 21.25 7.67
CA LEU A 258 3.52 21.95 7.15
C LEU A 258 3.24 22.55 5.76
N LEU A 259 2.74 21.72 4.84
CA LEU A 259 2.48 22.11 3.46
C LEU A 259 1.31 23.10 3.33
N ASN A 260 0.34 23.04 4.24
CA ASN A 260 -0.72 24.05 4.37
C ASN A 260 -0.24 25.38 5.00
N GLY A 261 0.99 25.45 5.51
CA GLY A 261 1.51 26.64 6.19
C GLY A 261 1.02 26.81 7.64
N GLU A 262 0.39 25.79 8.23
CA GLU A 262 -0.15 25.79 9.60
C GLU A 262 0.96 25.51 10.63
N LYS A 263 1.83 26.49 10.85
CA LYS A 263 3.07 26.33 11.62
C LYS A 263 2.83 25.82 13.05
N GLU A 264 1.90 26.41 13.77
CA GLU A 264 1.61 26.06 15.16
C GLU A 264 1.08 24.63 15.28
N LEU A 265 0.23 24.22 14.33
CA LEU A 265 -0.34 22.88 14.32
C LEU A 265 0.72 21.83 13.96
N CYS A 266 1.55 22.10 12.94
CA CYS A 266 2.69 21.27 12.61
C CYS A 266 3.61 21.08 13.83
N GLN A 267 3.96 22.16 14.53
CA GLN A 267 4.83 22.12 15.72
C GLN A 267 4.27 21.25 16.84
N ARG A 268 2.94 21.20 17.03
CA ARG A 268 2.31 20.31 18.01
C ARG A 268 2.54 18.84 17.66
N TYR A 269 2.38 18.45 16.39
CA TYR A 269 2.65 17.07 15.97
C TYR A 269 4.13 16.71 16.06
N LEU A 270 5.02 17.63 15.68
CA LEU A 270 6.47 17.43 15.81
C LEU A 270 6.89 17.26 17.29
N THR A 271 6.24 17.95 18.21
CA THR A 271 6.48 17.78 19.66
C THR A 271 6.12 16.37 20.13
N LEU A 272 5.03 15.79 19.63
CA LEU A 272 4.65 14.40 19.93
C LEU A 272 5.64 13.40 19.30
N LEU A 273 6.05 13.65 18.05
CA LEU A 273 7.01 12.80 17.33
C LEU A 273 8.39 12.82 17.99
N ARG A 274 8.85 13.96 18.51
CA ARG A 274 10.14 14.10 19.21
C ARG A 274 10.24 13.21 20.47
N GLN A 275 9.12 12.87 21.09
CA GLN A 275 9.09 11.94 22.23
C GLN A 275 9.22 10.47 21.81
N THR A 276 9.17 10.20 20.50
CA THR A 276 9.23 8.86 19.94
C THR A 276 10.68 8.55 19.54
N PRO A 277 11.23 7.40 19.95
CA PRO A 277 12.58 7.01 19.58
C PRO A 277 12.76 6.98 18.07
N LEU A 278 13.93 7.41 17.59
CA LEU A 278 14.37 7.27 16.20
C LEU A 278 13.63 8.15 15.17
N GLU A 279 12.85 9.14 15.63
CA GLU A 279 12.13 10.10 14.78
C GLU A 279 12.80 11.49 14.69
N ASP A 280 13.97 11.66 15.33
CA ASP A 280 14.69 12.94 15.38
C ASP A 280 15.03 13.51 13.99
N ASP A 281 15.40 12.66 13.04
CA ASP A 281 15.77 13.08 11.69
C ASP A 281 14.57 13.68 10.94
N PHE A 282 13.41 13.04 11.06
CA PHE A 282 12.16 13.55 10.50
C PHE A 282 11.79 14.89 11.15
N VAL A 283 11.84 14.96 12.49
CA VAL A 283 11.49 16.18 13.24
C VAL A 283 12.39 17.34 12.85
N LYS A 284 13.71 17.16 12.83
CA LYS A 284 14.67 18.20 12.46
C LYS A 284 14.47 18.70 11.03
N ARG A 285 14.19 17.79 10.10
CA ARG A 285 13.94 18.14 8.69
C ARG A 285 12.69 19.02 8.57
N CYS A 286 11.59 18.64 9.20
CA CYS A 286 10.36 19.44 9.22
C CYS A 286 10.54 20.79 9.94
N GLU A 287 11.29 20.84 11.03
CA GLU A 287 11.60 22.09 11.73
C GLU A 287 12.43 23.05 10.89
N THR A 288 13.37 22.51 10.10
CA THR A 288 14.16 23.28 9.16
C THR A 288 13.25 23.94 8.12
N TRP A 289 12.30 23.17 7.55
CA TRP A 289 11.30 23.67 6.60
C TRP A 289 10.34 24.70 7.21
N LEU A 290 9.94 24.56 8.49
CA LEU A 290 9.09 25.56 9.18
C LEU A 290 9.77 26.94 9.30
N GLN A 291 11.09 26.93 9.49
CA GLN A 291 11.92 28.12 9.63
C GLN A 291 12.31 28.71 8.27
N HIS A 292 12.55 27.86 7.27
CA HIS A 292 13.04 28.21 5.95
C HIS A 292 12.07 27.70 4.87
N ASP A 293 11.00 28.45 4.64
CA ASP A 293 9.97 28.14 3.65
C ASP A 293 10.53 28.09 2.21
N ASP A 294 11.61 28.83 1.96
CA ASP A 294 12.38 28.76 0.72
C ASP A 294 13.02 27.39 0.48
N GLN A 295 13.49 26.70 1.53
CA GLN A 295 14.04 25.36 1.41
C GLN A 295 12.96 24.30 1.17
N LEU A 296 11.78 24.46 1.78
CA LEU A 296 10.62 23.61 1.48
C LEU A 296 10.19 23.77 0.02
N LYS A 297 10.15 25.02 -0.44
CA LYS A 297 9.88 25.35 -1.85
C LYS A 297 11.03 24.95 -2.76
N ALA A 298 12.24 24.69 -2.30
CA ALA A 298 13.32 24.20 -3.16
C ALA A 298 13.35 22.66 -3.26
N ASP A 299 12.59 21.96 -2.41
CA ASP A 299 12.49 20.50 -2.44
C ASP A 299 11.59 20.04 -3.59
N ASP A 300 12.17 19.35 -4.58
CA ASP A 300 11.46 18.91 -5.78
C ASP A 300 10.22 18.06 -5.48
N ASN A 301 10.26 17.22 -4.43
CA ASN A 301 9.12 16.35 -4.08
C ASN A 301 7.95 17.18 -3.56
N TRP A 302 8.20 18.13 -2.67
CA TRP A 302 7.14 18.97 -2.11
C TRP A 302 6.67 20.04 -3.08
N GLN A 303 7.55 20.57 -3.93
CA GLN A 303 7.17 21.41 -5.07
C GLN A 303 6.14 20.72 -5.97
N ARG A 304 6.38 19.45 -6.34
CA ARG A 304 5.45 18.66 -7.15
C ARG A 304 4.08 18.57 -6.48
N VAL A 305 4.03 18.30 -5.17
CA VAL A 305 2.78 18.25 -4.40
C VAL A 305 2.08 19.62 -4.38
N LEU A 306 2.79 20.69 -4.03
CA LEU A 306 2.23 22.04 -3.95
C LEU A 306 1.75 22.57 -5.31
N SER A 307 2.38 22.17 -6.41
CA SER A 307 1.95 22.54 -7.77
C SER A 307 0.55 22.01 -8.13
N ARG A 308 0.07 21.00 -7.39
CA ARG A 308 -1.24 20.36 -7.57
C ARG A 308 -2.27 20.81 -6.56
N TYR A 309 -1.92 21.73 -5.66
CA TYR A 309 -2.85 22.25 -4.68
C TYR A 309 -4.07 22.88 -5.38
N PRO A 310 -5.31 22.61 -4.92
CA PRO A 310 -6.51 23.16 -5.54
C PRO A 310 -6.49 24.68 -5.59
N GLN A 311 -6.88 25.25 -6.74
CA GLN A 311 -6.97 26.70 -6.94
C GLN A 311 -8.35 27.26 -6.60
N GLU A 312 -9.36 26.40 -6.56
CA GLU A 312 -10.74 26.75 -6.22
C GLU A 312 -11.01 26.45 -4.73
N ASP A 313 -11.94 27.20 -4.13
CA ASP A 313 -12.38 26.95 -2.75
C ASP A 313 -13.69 26.15 -2.78
N LEU A 314 -13.57 24.83 -2.76
CA LEU A 314 -14.70 23.91 -2.83
C LEU A 314 -14.62 22.87 -1.72
N PHE A 315 -15.78 22.30 -1.38
CA PHE A 315 -15.81 21.15 -0.48
C PHE A 315 -15.16 19.92 -1.13
N GLU A 316 -14.55 19.07 -0.29
CA GLU A 316 -13.93 17.79 -0.67
C GLU A 316 -14.82 16.88 -1.53
N GLN A 317 -16.15 16.98 -1.41
CA GLN A 317 -17.06 16.19 -2.22
C GLN A 317 -17.00 16.56 -3.72
N ASN A 318 -16.70 17.82 -4.06
CA ASN A 318 -16.54 18.30 -5.45
C ASN A 318 -15.21 17.86 -6.07
N TYR A 319 -14.36 17.38 -5.21
CA TYR A 319 -12.99 17.00 -5.41
C TYR A 319 -12.87 15.46 -5.46
N ARG A 320 -13.98 14.73 -5.36
CA ARG A 320 -14.00 13.30 -5.06
C ARG A 320 -13.11 12.42 -5.94
N SER A 321 -12.45 11.50 -5.25
CA SER A 321 -11.79 10.32 -5.79
C SER A 321 -12.76 9.20 -6.17
N PRO A 322 -12.33 8.31 -7.07
CA PRO A 322 -12.53 6.89 -6.82
C PRO A 322 -11.22 6.10 -6.75
N ALA A 323 -11.23 5.11 -5.85
CA ALA A 323 -10.39 3.92 -5.66
C ALA A 323 -8.85 4.02 -5.56
N PHE A 324 -8.15 4.90 -6.27
CA PHE A 324 -6.69 5.14 -6.14
C PHE A 324 -6.20 6.33 -7.00
N LEU A 325 -6.99 6.78 -7.99
CA LEU A 325 -6.76 7.99 -8.75
C LEU A 325 -8.10 8.68 -9.01
N GLY A 326 -8.39 9.70 -8.23
CA GLY A 326 -9.36 10.68 -8.68
C GLY A 326 -9.04 12.03 -8.07
N TYR A 327 -8.83 13.00 -8.95
CA TYR A 327 -9.08 14.39 -8.60
C TYR A 327 -9.42 15.24 -9.84
N ASN A 328 -10.23 16.27 -9.60
CA ASN A 328 -10.66 17.34 -10.51
C ASN A 328 -11.54 16.95 -11.70
N VAL A 329 -12.38 15.90 -11.66
CA VAL A 329 -13.39 15.73 -12.74
C VAL A 329 -14.36 16.93 -12.73
N GLY A 330 -14.70 17.46 -11.54
CA GLY A 330 -15.62 18.58 -11.36
C GLY A 330 -15.00 19.99 -11.33
N LEU A 331 -13.68 20.16 -11.48
CA LEU A 331 -13.08 21.51 -11.49
C LEU A 331 -13.16 22.19 -12.84
N SER A 332 -13.36 23.51 -12.81
CA SER A 332 -13.40 24.36 -14.00
C SER A 332 -12.03 24.99 -14.32
N SER A 333 -11.10 25.00 -13.37
CA SER A 333 -9.77 25.59 -13.49
C SER A 333 -8.71 24.82 -12.69
N GLY A 334 -7.43 25.02 -13.04
CA GLY A 334 -6.31 24.36 -12.35
C GLY A 334 -4.95 24.62 -13.02
N SER A 335 -3.89 24.11 -12.39
CA SER A 335 -2.52 24.18 -12.90
C SER A 335 -2.24 23.11 -13.98
N ASP A 336 -1.13 23.28 -14.71
CA ASP A 336 -0.61 22.27 -15.63
C ASP A 336 -0.40 20.89 -14.98
N ALA A 337 0.02 20.87 -13.71
CA ALA A 337 0.21 19.64 -12.96
C ALA A 337 -1.12 18.96 -12.63
N THR A 338 -2.16 19.74 -12.33
CA THR A 338 -3.52 19.21 -12.09
C THR A 338 -4.21 18.71 -13.35
N LEU A 339 -3.84 19.21 -14.54
CA LEU A 339 -4.40 18.72 -15.80
C LEU A 339 -4.05 17.23 -16.02
N VAL A 340 -2.84 16.82 -15.66
CA VAL A 340 -2.37 15.42 -15.77
C VAL A 340 -3.21 14.49 -14.90
N THR A 341 -3.38 14.81 -13.62
CA THR A 341 -4.18 13.99 -12.69
C THR A 341 -5.65 13.98 -13.06
N SER A 342 -6.16 15.10 -13.60
CA SER A 342 -7.53 15.21 -14.05
C SER A 342 -7.83 14.38 -15.29
N ILE A 343 -6.91 14.36 -16.27
CA ILE A 343 -7.00 13.45 -17.43
C ILE A 343 -6.97 11.99 -16.96
N ALA A 344 -6.02 11.64 -16.09
CA ALA A 344 -5.89 10.29 -15.55
C ALA A 344 -7.19 9.84 -14.84
N ALA A 345 -7.80 10.72 -14.05
CA ALA A 345 -9.06 10.48 -13.38
C ALA A 345 -10.22 10.23 -14.36
N CYS A 346 -10.36 11.06 -15.41
CA CYS A 346 -11.41 10.86 -16.43
C CYS A 346 -11.24 9.54 -17.19
N LEU A 347 -10.00 9.18 -17.55
CA LEU A 347 -9.74 7.91 -18.23
C LEU A 347 -10.03 6.72 -17.30
N TYR A 348 -9.61 6.79 -16.03
CA TYR A 348 -9.93 5.78 -15.04
C TYR A 348 -11.46 5.64 -14.80
N SER A 349 -12.20 6.73 -14.67
CA SER A 349 -13.66 6.68 -14.51
C SER A 349 -14.41 6.36 -15.82
N LYS A 350 -13.69 6.28 -16.95
CA LYS A 350 -14.23 6.15 -18.31
C LYS A 350 -15.16 7.30 -18.71
N ASP A 351 -15.03 8.45 -18.06
CA ASP A 351 -15.76 9.67 -18.40
C ASP A 351 -15.10 10.38 -19.59
N LEU A 352 -15.39 9.85 -20.77
CA LEU A 352 -14.88 10.38 -22.04
C LEU A 352 -15.45 11.77 -22.37
N GLN A 353 -16.58 12.18 -21.78
CA GLN A 353 -17.18 13.50 -22.00
C GLN A 353 -16.39 14.58 -21.25
N SER A 354 -16.03 14.34 -20.00
CA SER A 354 -15.14 15.25 -19.27
C SER A 354 -13.71 15.21 -19.82
N PHE A 355 -13.26 14.06 -20.32
CA PHE A 355 -11.94 13.91 -20.91
C PHE A 355 -11.72 14.80 -22.15
N ILE A 356 -12.68 14.89 -23.08
CA ILE A 356 -12.45 15.60 -24.35
C ILE A 356 -12.13 17.08 -24.16
N VAL A 357 -12.75 17.74 -23.16
CA VAL A 357 -12.46 19.14 -22.81
C VAL A 357 -11.00 19.29 -22.36
N ARG A 358 -10.50 18.34 -21.56
CA ARG A 358 -9.10 18.32 -21.09
C ARG A 358 -8.13 18.02 -22.21
N ALA A 359 -8.50 17.13 -23.14
CA ALA A 359 -7.73 16.85 -24.35
C ALA A 359 -7.59 18.10 -25.23
N GLN A 360 -8.64 18.92 -25.37
CA GLN A 360 -8.55 20.20 -26.10
C GLN A 360 -7.55 21.16 -25.45
N ILE A 361 -7.59 21.32 -24.13
CA ILE A 361 -6.64 22.17 -23.39
C ILE A 361 -5.21 21.63 -23.56
N TRP A 362 -5.02 20.30 -23.49
CA TRP A 362 -3.74 19.65 -23.72
C TRP A 362 -3.17 19.93 -25.12
N ALA A 363 -4.02 19.83 -26.14
CA ALA A 363 -3.66 20.15 -27.52
C ALA A 363 -3.33 21.64 -27.72
N GLN A 364 -4.10 22.55 -27.12
CA GLN A 364 -3.85 24.00 -27.17
C GLN A 364 -2.50 24.38 -26.54
N LYS A 365 -2.06 23.64 -25.53
CA LYS A 365 -0.74 23.77 -24.91
C LYS A 365 0.40 23.18 -25.75
N GLY A 366 0.10 22.60 -26.92
CA GLY A 366 1.09 22.01 -27.82
C GLY A 366 1.77 20.75 -27.27
N LYS A 367 1.17 20.09 -26.26
CA LYS A 367 1.73 18.87 -25.67
C LYS A 367 1.42 17.66 -26.55
N ASN A 368 2.38 16.75 -26.64
CA ASN A 368 2.18 15.47 -27.32
C ASN A 368 1.18 14.61 -26.52
N PHE A 369 0.34 13.85 -27.23
CA PHE A 369 -0.63 12.97 -26.60
C PHE A 369 0.04 11.65 -26.18
N PRO A 370 0.03 11.27 -24.89
CA PRO A 370 0.33 9.91 -24.46
C PRO A 370 -0.60 8.89 -25.13
N LEU A 371 -0.14 7.65 -25.26
CA LEU A 371 -0.88 6.60 -25.97
C LEU A 371 -2.31 6.42 -25.44
N CYS A 372 -2.49 6.40 -24.12
CA CYS A 372 -3.80 6.23 -23.51
C CYS A 372 -4.81 7.32 -23.93
N MET A 373 -4.34 8.57 -24.11
CA MET A 373 -5.19 9.66 -24.57
C MET A 373 -5.52 9.52 -26.05
N GLN A 374 -4.57 9.08 -26.87
CA GLN A 374 -4.81 8.82 -28.30
C GLN A 374 -5.84 7.70 -28.47
N GLU A 375 -5.69 6.61 -27.71
CA GLU A 375 -6.63 5.49 -27.71
C GLU A 375 -8.02 5.93 -27.24
N ALA A 376 -8.12 6.78 -26.20
CA ALA A 376 -9.38 7.32 -25.73
C ALA A 376 -10.10 8.17 -26.78
N LEU A 377 -9.39 9.10 -27.43
CA LEU A 377 -9.96 9.90 -28.52
C LEU A 377 -10.38 9.03 -29.71
N ALA A 378 -9.58 8.02 -30.05
CA ALA A 378 -9.90 7.11 -31.13
C ALA A 378 -11.10 6.19 -30.80
N ILE A 379 -11.31 5.81 -29.52
CA ILE A 379 -12.56 5.17 -29.06
C ILE A 379 -13.75 6.09 -29.30
N MET A 380 -13.65 7.38 -28.93
CA MET A 380 -14.73 8.35 -29.16
C MET A 380 -15.02 8.53 -30.66
N ALA A 381 -13.98 8.50 -31.49
CA ALA A 381 -14.09 8.62 -32.94
C ALA A 381 -14.89 7.49 -33.61
N LEU A 382 -15.04 6.33 -32.96
CA LEU A 382 -15.92 5.26 -33.44
C LEU A 382 -17.39 5.70 -33.53
N LYS A 383 -17.81 6.66 -32.69
CA LYS A 383 -19.16 7.23 -32.70
C LYS A 383 -19.23 8.59 -33.39
N GLN A 384 -18.16 9.39 -33.30
CA GLN A 384 -18.08 10.75 -33.85
C GLN A 384 -16.79 10.91 -34.66
N PRO A 385 -16.79 10.54 -35.96
CA PRO A 385 -15.60 10.54 -36.79
C PRO A 385 -14.87 11.89 -36.85
N GLU A 386 -15.59 12.99 -36.65
CA GLU A 386 -15.09 14.37 -36.68
C GLU A 386 -14.00 14.63 -35.61
N ILE A 387 -13.92 13.78 -34.57
CA ILE A 387 -12.88 13.85 -33.54
C ILE A 387 -11.48 13.64 -34.14
N LEU A 388 -11.35 12.81 -35.18
CA LEU A 388 -10.05 12.60 -35.83
C LEU A 388 -9.56 13.86 -36.54
N ASP A 389 -10.49 14.66 -37.09
CA ASP A 389 -10.17 15.92 -37.73
C ASP A 389 -9.83 17.01 -36.69
N ALA A 390 -10.51 17.00 -35.55
CA ALA A 390 -10.26 17.92 -34.44
C ALA A 390 -8.92 17.68 -33.73
N PHE A 391 -8.41 16.45 -33.75
CA PHE A 391 -7.17 16.05 -33.08
C PHE A 391 -6.19 15.38 -34.06
N PRO A 392 -5.53 16.15 -34.94
CA PRO A 392 -4.56 15.62 -35.91
C PRO A 392 -3.31 15.03 -35.24
N GLN A 393 -3.12 15.21 -33.93
CA GLN A 393 -2.04 14.64 -33.14
C GLN A 393 -2.20 13.13 -32.90
N ILE A 394 -3.39 12.55 -33.16
CA ILE A 394 -3.61 11.12 -33.04
C ILE A 394 -2.72 10.39 -34.06
N GLY A 395 -1.92 9.45 -33.58
CA GLY A 395 -1.05 8.64 -34.43
C GLY A 395 -1.85 7.88 -35.48
N ARG A 396 -1.36 7.88 -36.73
CA ARG A 396 -2.02 7.23 -37.88
C ARG A 396 -2.34 5.74 -37.67
N PHE A 397 -1.60 5.08 -36.78
CA PHE A 397 -1.75 3.65 -36.49
C PHE A 397 -2.74 3.34 -35.37
N VAL A 398 -3.13 4.33 -34.54
CA VAL A 398 -4.03 4.11 -33.40
C VAL A 398 -5.41 3.62 -33.85
N PRO A 399 -6.05 4.19 -34.91
CA PRO A 399 -7.32 3.66 -35.40
C PRO A 399 -7.25 2.19 -35.86
N GLU A 400 -6.13 1.77 -36.45
CA GLU A 400 -5.93 0.36 -36.85
C GLU A 400 -5.69 -0.55 -35.63
N GLN A 401 -5.03 -0.06 -34.58
CA GLN A 401 -4.91 -0.80 -33.31
C GLN A 401 -6.28 -1.07 -32.69
N ILE A 402 -7.20 -0.09 -32.71
CA ILE A 402 -8.57 -0.29 -32.25
C ILE A 402 -9.27 -1.38 -33.06
N ARG A 403 -9.14 -1.35 -34.39
CA ARG A 403 -9.73 -2.39 -35.25
C ARG A 403 -9.17 -3.78 -34.90
N SER A 404 -7.86 -3.90 -34.68
CA SER A 404 -7.25 -5.16 -34.25
C SER A 404 -7.77 -5.60 -32.88
N PHE A 405 -7.93 -4.69 -31.92
CA PHE A 405 -8.51 -5.00 -30.61
C PHE A 405 -9.94 -5.53 -30.74
N MET A 406 -10.77 -4.87 -31.55
CA MET A 406 -12.16 -5.28 -31.76
C MET A 406 -12.28 -6.65 -32.44
N VAL A 407 -11.36 -7.00 -33.34
CA VAL A 407 -11.29 -8.33 -33.95
C VAL A 407 -10.94 -9.39 -32.91
N ASP A 408 -9.91 -9.15 -32.09
CA ASP A 408 -9.50 -10.06 -31.02
C ASP A 408 -10.58 -10.21 -29.94
N ALA A 409 -11.32 -9.15 -29.64
CA ALA A 409 -12.40 -9.13 -28.64
C ALA A 409 -13.69 -9.82 -29.10
N LYS A 410 -13.96 -9.83 -30.41
CA LYS A 410 -15.22 -10.32 -31.01
C LYS A 410 -15.68 -11.71 -30.52
N PRO A 411 -14.80 -12.72 -30.37
CA PRO A 411 -15.20 -14.04 -29.90
C PRO A 411 -15.73 -14.06 -28.45
N TYR A 412 -15.38 -13.06 -27.64
CA TYR A 412 -15.59 -13.05 -26.19
C TYR A 412 -16.56 -11.95 -25.71
N VAL A 413 -17.22 -11.21 -26.61
CA VAL A 413 -18.09 -10.06 -26.25
C VAL A 413 -19.18 -10.43 -25.23
N ASN A 414 -19.66 -11.68 -25.26
CA ASN A 414 -20.70 -12.16 -24.36
C ASN A 414 -20.17 -12.82 -23.07
N ASP A 415 -18.86 -12.99 -22.94
CA ASP A 415 -18.20 -13.56 -21.75
C ASP A 415 -17.10 -12.61 -21.27
N ARG A 416 -17.44 -11.77 -20.29
CA ARG A 416 -16.53 -10.76 -19.73
C ARG A 416 -15.28 -11.36 -19.09
N LEU A 417 -15.39 -12.55 -18.48
CA LEU A 417 -14.27 -13.20 -17.82
C LEU A 417 -13.30 -13.78 -18.85
N ALA A 418 -13.82 -14.43 -19.90
CA ALA A 418 -13.01 -14.87 -21.02
C ALA A 418 -12.37 -13.69 -21.75
N LEU A 419 -13.12 -12.61 -22.01
CA LEU A 419 -12.61 -11.39 -22.65
C LEU A 419 -11.39 -10.84 -21.90
N ARG A 420 -11.49 -10.70 -20.57
CA ARG A 420 -10.39 -10.23 -19.73
C ARG A 420 -9.20 -11.20 -19.79
N ARG A 421 -9.43 -12.50 -19.60
CA ARG A 421 -8.34 -13.49 -19.54
C ARG A 421 -7.58 -13.63 -20.85
N GLU A 422 -8.29 -13.76 -21.97
CA GLU A 422 -7.70 -14.07 -23.28
C GLU A 422 -7.03 -12.84 -23.91
N LEU A 423 -7.51 -11.62 -23.64
CA LEU A 423 -6.89 -10.39 -24.17
C LEU A 423 -5.71 -9.89 -23.33
N ARG A 424 -5.55 -10.37 -22.09
CA ARG A 424 -4.56 -9.86 -21.14
C ARG A 424 -3.13 -9.90 -21.68
N GLU A 425 -2.71 -11.01 -22.28
CA GLU A 425 -1.31 -11.20 -22.71
C GLU A 425 -0.89 -10.17 -23.77
N ARG A 426 -1.79 -9.82 -24.69
CA ARG A 426 -1.50 -8.92 -25.81
C ARG A 426 -1.82 -7.46 -25.52
N TRP A 427 -2.85 -7.19 -24.72
CA TRP A 427 -3.46 -5.85 -24.63
C TRP A 427 -3.33 -5.18 -23.26
N LEU A 428 -2.88 -5.88 -22.21
CA LEU A 428 -2.57 -5.24 -20.92
C LEU A 428 -1.53 -4.12 -21.12
N GLY A 429 -1.70 -2.99 -20.43
CA GLY A 429 -0.92 -1.77 -20.66
C GLY A 429 -1.60 -0.74 -21.56
N THR A 430 -2.62 -1.13 -22.33
CA THR A 430 -3.37 -0.22 -23.20
C THR A 430 -4.64 0.30 -22.51
N TYR A 431 -5.05 1.51 -22.86
CA TYR A 431 -6.35 2.04 -22.45
C TYR A 431 -7.50 1.25 -23.09
N LEU A 432 -7.30 0.65 -24.26
CA LEU A 432 -8.30 -0.22 -24.91
C LEU A 432 -8.68 -1.42 -24.02
N TYR A 433 -7.67 -2.15 -23.53
CA TYR A 433 -7.90 -3.27 -22.62
C TYR A 433 -8.61 -2.83 -21.34
N TYR A 434 -8.13 -1.75 -20.73
CA TYR A 434 -8.74 -1.18 -19.54
C TYR A 434 -10.22 -0.80 -19.78
N TYR A 435 -10.49 -0.02 -20.82
CA TYR A 435 -11.81 0.53 -21.14
C TYR A 435 -12.85 -0.57 -21.40
N TYR A 436 -12.48 -1.65 -22.08
CA TYR A 436 -13.42 -2.72 -22.41
C TYR A 436 -13.49 -3.85 -21.39
N THR A 437 -12.42 -4.13 -20.62
CA THR A 437 -12.33 -5.35 -19.80
C THR A 437 -12.25 -5.13 -18.28
N GLU A 438 -11.83 -3.95 -17.84
CA GLU A 438 -11.57 -3.64 -16.43
C GLU A 438 -12.48 -2.54 -15.90
N ASN A 439 -12.60 -2.37 -14.58
CA ASN A 439 -13.44 -1.33 -13.96
C ASN A 439 -14.85 -1.19 -14.60
N ASN A 440 -15.49 -2.33 -14.88
CA ASN A 440 -16.80 -2.44 -15.55
C ASN A 440 -17.95 -2.68 -14.56
N ASP A 441 -17.69 -2.48 -13.27
CA ASP A 441 -18.70 -2.63 -12.24
C ASP A 441 -19.73 -1.50 -12.39
N PRO A 442 -21.02 -1.79 -12.65
CA PRO A 442 -22.03 -0.76 -12.91
C PRO A 442 -22.25 0.25 -11.77
N ASP A 443 -21.70 -0.02 -10.58
CA ASP A 443 -21.73 0.89 -9.42
C ASP A 443 -20.51 1.84 -9.36
N GLN A 444 -19.49 1.63 -10.19
CA GLN A 444 -18.26 2.46 -10.24
C GLN A 444 -18.17 3.34 -11.48
N VAL A 445 -19.02 3.08 -12.49
CA VAL A 445 -19.17 3.94 -13.68
C VAL A 445 -20.23 4.99 -13.37
N GLU A 446 -19.86 6.27 -13.33
CA GLU A 446 -20.84 7.35 -13.19
C GLU A 446 -21.85 7.26 -14.35
N LYS A 447 -23.11 6.98 -13.99
CA LYS A 447 -24.20 7.03 -14.95
C LYS A 447 -24.46 8.50 -15.26
N PRO A 448 -24.64 8.88 -16.54
CA PRO A 448 -24.98 10.26 -16.88
C PRO A 448 -26.20 10.68 -16.08
N ALA A 449 -26.08 11.78 -15.33
CA ALA A 449 -27.17 12.31 -14.54
C ALA A 449 -28.35 12.63 -15.47
N GLU A 450 -29.45 11.89 -15.34
CA GLU A 450 -30.72 12.33 -15.91
C GLU A 450 -31.08 13.63 -15.22
N ASN A 451 -31.21 14.69 -16.02
CA ASN A 451 -31.47 16.05 -15.60
C ASN A 451 -32.89 16.15 -15.00
N THR A 452 -33.10 15.58 -13.81
CA THR A 452 -34.30 15.76 -13.01
C THR A 452 -33.97 16.74 -11.90
N GLN A 453 -34.12 18.02 -12.25
CA GLN A 453 -34.30 19.07 -11.27
C GLN A 453 -35.44 18.68 -10.34
N ASN A 454 -35.11 18.31 -9.11
CA ASN A 454 -35.95 18.58 -7.96
C ASN A 454 -35.01 19.03 -6.85
N ALA A 455 -34.82 20.35 -6.79
CA ALA A 455 -34.18 21.03 -5.68
C ALA A 455 -35.01 20.76 -4.40
N GLY A 456 -34.58 19.78 -3.61
CA GLY A 456 -35.03 19.59 -2.25
C GLY A 456 -34.08 20.32 -1.31
N VAL A 457 -34.50 21.50 -0.85
CA VAL A 457 -33.87 22.23 0.25
C VAL A 457 -34.00 21.38 1.52
N ASN A 458 -32.88 21.15 2.21
CA ASN A 458 -32.81 21.04 3.67
C ASN A 458 -31.40 21.41 4.15
#